data_AF-A0A0P9SUE2-F1
#
_entry.id   AF-A0A0P9SUE2-F1
#
_cell.length_a   1.000
_cell.length_b   1.000
_cell.length_c   1.000
_cell.angle_alpha   90.00
_cell.angle_beta   90.00
_cell.angle_gamma   90.00
#
_symmetry.space_group_name_H-M   'P 1'
#
loop_
_entity.id
_entity.type
_entity.pdbx_description
1 polymer ?
#
loop_
_entity_poly.entity_id
_entity_poly.type
_entity_poly.pdbx_seq_one_letter_code
_entity_poly.pdbx_strand_id
1 'polypeptide(L)'
;MGAGPAELAKALKMNLKAGTAKMLDRNTGEDVTAQFLETEQAKRTLRRKSVQDQAKEAEVQDLYTVFYRLLSLETHGHNETPAEKAEASALCATHLQGIGAISRGIGQACVCWLIGRQWPDNESLRDLLGLNG
;
A
#
# COMPACT_ATOMS: atom_id res chain seq x y z
N MET A 1 3.73 8.16 -16.21
CA MET A 1 2.30 8.00 -15.84
C MET A 1 2.24 7.44 -14.42
N GLY A 2 1.71 8.21 -13.47
CA GLY A 2 1.84 7.94 -12.02
C GLY A 2 1.10 6.70 -11.52
N ALA A 3 1.52 6.18 -10.36
CA ALA A 3 0.95 5.00 -9.71
C ALA A 3 -0.48 5.23 -9.15
N GLY A 4 -0.82 6.47 -8.78
CA GLY A 4 -2.09 6.81 -8.13
C GLY A 4 -3.36 6.38 -8.88
N PRO A 5 -3.53 6.71 -10.18
CA PRO A 5 -4.73 6.31 -10.93
C PRO A 5 -4.92 4.79 -11.06
N ALA A 6 -3.84 4.01 -11.08
CA ALA A 6 -3.90 2.56 -11.21
C ALA A 6 -4.32 1.88 -9.89
N GLU A 7 -3.80 2.35 -8.76
CA GLU A 7 -4.19 1.86 -7.43
C GLU A 7 -5.64 2.23 -7.10
N LEU A 8 -6.09 3.43 -7.47
CA LEU A 8 -7.50 3.84 -7.35
C LEU A 8 -8.42 2.97 -8.19
N ALA A 9 -8.05 2.64 -9.43
CA ALA A 9 -8.82 1.74 -10.28
C ALA A 9 -8.89 0.32 -9.69
N LYS A 10 -7.80 -0.17 -9.09
CA LYS A 10 -7.75 -1.46 -8.39
C LYS A 10 -8.67 -1.46 -7.17
N ALA A 11 -8.58 -0.43 -6.32
CA ALA A 11 -9.43 -0.29 -5.13
C ALA A 11 -10.91 -0.20 -5.49
N LEU A 12 -11.27 0.61 -6.49
CA LEU A 12 -12.63 0.71 -6.99
C LEU A 12 -13.15 -0.65 -7.47
N LYS A 13 -12.37 -1.39 -8.25
CA LYS A 13 -12.75 -2.74 -8.72
C LYS A 13 -12.92 -3.73 -7.56
N MET A 14 -12.08 -3.69 -6.54
CA MET A 14 -12.23 -4.52 -5.34
C MET A 14 -13.54 -4.19 -4.61
N ASN A 15 -13.85 -2.91 -4.44
CA ASN A 15 -15.08 -2.48 -3.78
C ASN A 15 -16.35 -2.83 -4.58
N LEU A 16 -16.31 -2.71 -5.91
CA LEU A 16 -17.40 -3.15 -6.78
C LEU A 16 -17.65 -4.66 -6.66
N LYS A 17 -16.59 -5.48 -6.56
CA LYS A 17 -16.71 -6.93 -6.36
C LYS A 17 -17.19 -7.31 -4.96
N ALA A 18 -16.79 -6.56 -3.94
CA ALA A 18 -17.20 -6.76 -2.55
C ALA A 18 -18.62 -6.25 -2.27
N GLY A 19 -19.27 -5.58 -3.25
CA GLY A 19 -20.59 -4.97 -3.09
C GLY A 19 -20.58 -3.70 -2.22
N THR A 20 -19.40 -3.18 -1.87
CA THR A 20 -19.24 -1.97 -1.05
C THR A 20 -19.21 -0.68 -1.89
N ALA A 21 -19.16 -0.81 -3.22
CA ALA A 21 -19.36 0.26 -4.18
C ALA A 21 -20.30 -0.19 -5.30
N LYS A 22 -20.89 0.78 -6.01
CA LYS A 22 -21.77 0.55 -7.17
C LYS A 22 -21.39 1.47 -8.32
N MET A 23 -21.57 0.98 -9.54
CA MET A 23 -21.61 1.84 -10.72
C MET A 23 -23.06 2.06 -11.13
N LEU A 24 -23.43 3.32 -11.24
CA LEU A 24 -24.76 3.73 -11.69
C LEU A 24 -24.67 4.27 -13.11
N ASP A 25 -25.62 3.89 -13.95
CA ASP A 25 -25.81 4.57 -15.24
C ASP A 25 -26.15 6.03 -14.97
N ARG A 26 -25.47 6.95 -15.65
CA ARG A 26 -25.62 8.39 -15.40
C ARG A 26 -26.99 8.93 -15.81
N ASN A 27 -27.61 8.30 -16.79
CA ASN A 27 -28.87 8.77 -17.39
C ASN A 27 -30.08 8.09 -16.75
N THR A 28 -29.97 6.81 -16.40
CA THR A 28 -31.09 6.04 -15.81
C THR A 28 -30.97 5.88 -14.29
N GLY A 29 -29.78 6.04 -13.73
CA GLY A 29 -29.51 5.81 -12.30
C GLY A 29 -29.49 4.34 -11.91
N GLU A 30 -29.60 3.42 -12.87
CA GLU A 30 -29.65 1.97 -12.61
C GLU A 30 -28.28 1.42 -12.22
N ASP A 31 -28.28 0.39 -11.38
CA ASP A 31 -27.07 -0.31 -10.96
C ASP A 31 -26.53 -1.20 -12.08
N VAL A 32 -25.49 -0.73 -12.75
CA VAL A 32 -24.83 -1.40 -13.88
C VAL A 32 -23.53 -2.09 -13.46
N THR A 33 -23.31 -2.30 -12.16
CA THR A 33 -22.07 -2.87 -11.61
C THR A 33 -21.69 -4.21 -12.23
N ALA A 34 -22.67 -5.11 -12.40
CA ALA A 34 -22.44 -6.43 -12.99
C ALA A 34 -21.97 -6.33 -14.46
N GLN A 35 -22.66 -5.51 -15.25
CA GLN A 35 -22.32 -5.29 -16.67
C GLN A 35 -20.93 -4.67 -16.82
N PHE A 36 -20.60 -3.70 -15.96
CA PHE A 36 -19.28 -3.09 -15.97
C PHE A 36 -18.17 -4.10 -15.67
N LEU A 37 -18.33 -4.95 -14.65
CA LEU A 37 -17.33 -5.95 -14.26
C LEU A 37 -17.03 -7.00 -15.36
N GLU A 38 -17.97 -7.20 -16.28
CA GLU A 38 -17.81 -8.11 -17.43
C GLU A 38 -17.07 -7.49 -18.63
N THR A 39 -16.94 -6.16 -18.68
CA THR A 39 -16.27 -5.47 -19.80
C THR A 39 -14.76 -5.76 -19.86
N GLU A 40 -14.21 -5.76 -21.08
CA GLU A 40 -12.75 -5.88 -21.29
C GLU A 40 -11.96 -4.75 -20.63
N GLN A 41 -12.59 -3.58 -20.44
CA GLN A 41 -12.00 -2.45 -19.70
C GLN A 41 -11.87 -2.75 -18.21
N ALA A 42 -12.85 -3.42 -17.60
CA ALA A 42 -12.74 -3.93 -16.23
C ALA A 42 -11.77 -5.11 -16.13
N LYS A 43 -11.63 -5.94 -17.17
CA LYS A 43 -10.70 -7.09 -17.19
C LYS A 43 -9.24 -6.69 -17.45
N ARG A 44 -8.99 -5.61 -18.19
CA ARG A 44 -7.66 -5.01 -18.46
C ARG A 44 -7.05 -4.33 -17.23
N THR A 45 -6.89 -5.06 -16.14
CA THR A 45 -5.80 -4.80 -15.21
C THR A 45 -4.58 -5.47 -15.81
N LEU A 46 -3.76 -4.71 -16.55
CA LEU A 46 -2.42 -5.16 -16.92
C LEU A 46 -1.77 -5.62 -15.62
N ARG A 47 -1.50 -6.92 -15.48
CA ARG A 47 -0.98 -7.53 -14.25
C ARG A 47 0.46 -7.06 -14.08
N ARG A 48 0.64 -5.81 -13.67
CA ARG A 48 1.91 -5.28 -13.23
C ARG A 48 2.30 -6.08 -11.99
N LYS A 49 3.57 -6.49 -11.91
CA LYS A 49 4.12 -7.14 -10.72
C LYS A 49 3.73 -6.30 -9.50
N SER A 50 3.21 -6.94 -8.46
CA SER A 50 2.86 -6.19 -7.25
C SER A 50 4.10 -5.53 -6.66
N VAL A 51 3.94 -4.47 -5.88
CA VAL A 51 5.09 -3.84 -5.18
C VAL A 51 5.79 -4.85 -4.28
N GLN A 52 5.04 -5.78 -3.69
CA GLN A 52 5.59 -6.90 -2.92
C GLN A 52 6.44 -7.85 -3.77
N ASP A 53 5.97 -8.24 -4.95
CA ASP A 53 6.75 -9.09 -5.87
C ASP A 53 8.04 -8.39 -6.31
N GLN A 54 7.96 -7.09 -6.61
CA GLN A 54 9.12 -6.27 -6.95
C GLN A 54 10.11 -6.20 -5.78
N ALA A 55 9.62 -6.01 -4.55
CA ALA A 55 10.47 -6.00 -3.36
C ALA A 55 11.13 -7.35 -3.10
N LYS A 56 10.43 -8.45 -3.35
CA LYS A 56 10.98 -9.79 -3.25
C LYS A 56 12.09 -10.03 -4.28
N GLU A 57 11.87 -9.61 -5.53
CA GLU A 57 12.87 -9.73 -6.60
C GLU A 57 14.12 -8.88 -6.35
N ALA A 58 13.96 -7.73 -5.71
CA ALA A 58 15.06 -6.83 -5.35
C ALA A 58 15.67 -7.17 -3.97
N GLU A 59 15.28 -8.28 -3.35
CA GLU A 59 15.77 -8.72 -2.03
C GLU A 59 15.60 -7.66 -0.92
N VAL A 60 14.54 -6.84 -0.99
CA VAL A 60 14.20 -5.77 -0.03
C VAL A 60 12.82 -5.95 0.61
N GLN A 61 12.43 -7.22 0.80
CA GLN A 61 11.12 -7.57 1.35
C GLN A 61 10.95 -7.10 2.82
N ASP A 62 12.04 -7.03 3.55
CA ASP A 62 12.15 -6.43 4.88
C ASP A 62 11.76 -4.95 4.86
N LEU A 63 12.38 -4.16 3.98
CA LEU A 63 12.08 -2.73 3.81
C LEU A 63 10.66 -2.50 3.30
N TYR A 64 10.16 -3.35 2.40
CA TYR A 64 8.75 -3.33 1.98
C TYR A 64 7.81 -3.54 3.16
N THR A 65 8.12 -4.48 4.05
CA THR A 65 7.29 -4.78 5.22
C THR A 65 7.22 -3.59 6.18
N VAL A 66 8.34 -2.88 6.37
CA VAL A 66 8.41 -1.71 7.26
C VAL A 66 7.68 -0.50 6.68
N PHE A 67 7.94 -0.16 5.41
CA PHE A 67 7.47 1.11 4.84
C PHE A 67 6.17 1.00 4.05
N TYR A 68 5.96 -0.09 3.31
CA TYR A 68 4.89 -0.18 2.32
C TYR A 68 3.72 -1.06 2.77
N ARG A 69 3.99 -2.15 3.50
CA ARG A 69 2.93 -3.06 3.94
C ARG A 69 1.89 -2.33 4.80
N LEU A 70 2.35 -1.53 5.77
CA LEU A 70 1.46 -0.76 6.65
C LEU A 70 0.65 0.32 5.93
N LEU A 71 1.14 0.81 4.78
CA LEU A 71 0.45 1.80 3.95
C LEU A 71 -0.35 1.15 2.80
N SER A 72 -0.37 -0.18 2.73
CA SER A 72 -1.00 -0.91 1.64
C SER A 72 -2.52 -0.96 1.79
N LEU A 73 -3.20 -1.05 0.65
CA LEU A 73 -4.65 -1.30 0.60
C LEU A 73 -5.04 -2.64 1.23
N GLU A 74 -4.15 -3.62 1.29
CA GLU A 74 -4.44 -4.88 2.00
C GLU A 74 -4.51 -4.66 3.51
N THR A 75 -3.69 -3.77 4.05
CA THR A 75 -3.73 -3.39 5.48
C THR A 75 -4.83 -2.39 5.78
N HIS A 76 -5.19 -1.47 4.88
CA HIS A 76 -6.24 -0.48 5.14
C HIS A 76 -7.64 -0.87 4.64
N GLY A 77 -7.75 -1.79 3.69
CA GLY A 77 -9.01 -2.26 3.10
C GLY A 77 -9.56 -3.54 3.73
N HIS A 78 -8.81 -4.17 4.65
CA HIS A 78 -9.19 -5.43 5.30
C HIS A 78 -9.03 -5.41 6.82
N ASN A 79 -9.04 -4.24 7.45
CA ASN A 79 -9.16 -4.19 8.90
C ASN A 79 -10.64 -4.42 9.25
N GLU A 80 -10.99 -5.68 9.48
CA GLU A 80 -12.04 -5.99 10.44
C GLU A 80 -11.71 -5.21 11.72
N THR A 81 -12.66 -4.43 12.21
CA THR A 81 -12.46 -3.65 13.43
C THR A 81 -12.02 -4.62 14.53
N PRO A 82 -10.87 -4.40 15.20
CA PRO A 82 -10.36 -5.32 16.21
C PRO A 82 -11.47 -5.63 17.22
N ALA A 83 -11.81 -6.90 17.37
CA ALA A 83 -12.90 -7.32 18.26
C ALA A 83 -12.45 -7.27 19.73
N GLU A 84 -11.14 -7.38 19.97
CA GLU A 84 -10.55 -7.46 21.29
C GLU A 84 -9.60 -6.29 21.58
N LYS A 85 -9.56 -5.85 22.83
CA LYS A 85 -8.66 -4.77 23.29
C LYS A 85 -7.18 -5.12 23.11
N ALA A 86 -6.82 -6.39 23.26
CA ALA A 86 -5.45 -6.86 23.06
C ALA A 86 -5.01 -6.72 21.60
N GLU A 87 -5.89 -7.06 20.66
CA GLU A 87 -5.69 -6.91 19.22
C GLU A 87 -5.56 -5.43 18.83
N ALA A 88 -6.43 -4.57 19.36
CA ALA A 88 -6.35 -3.12 19.15
C ALA A 88 -5.02 -2.53 19.67
N SER A 89 -4.54 -3.00 20.82
CA SER A 89 -3.26 -2.57 21.39
C SER A 89 -2.08 -3.02 20.54
N ALA A 90 -2.09 -4.26 20.04
CA ALA A 90 -1.03 -4.79 19.17
C ALA A 90 -0.99 -4.05 17.82
N LEU A 91 -2.16 -3.77 17.24
CA LEU A 91 -2.28 -2.98 16.02
C LEU A 91 -1.75 -1.55 16.21
N CYS A 92 -2.11 -0.91 17.33
CA CYS A 92 -1.61 0.42 17.69
C CYS A 92 -0.09 0.44 17.82
N ALA A 93 0.49 -0.53 18.53
CA ALA A 93 1.94 -0.65 18.68
C ALA A 93 2.64 -0.80 17.31
N THR A 94 2.08 -1.64 16.43
CA THR A 94 2.60 -1.86 15.07
C THR A 94 2.55 -0.57 14.24
N HIS A 95 1.44 0.18 14.30
CA HIS A 95 1.33 1.47 13.61
C HIS A 95 2.34 2.50 14.14
N LEU A 96 2.49 2.63 15.46
CA LEU A 96 3.45 3.57 16.06
C LEU A 96 4.90 3.24 15.67
N GLN A 97 5.25 1.94 15.64
CA GLN A 97 6.56 1.49 15.16
C GLN A 97 6.77 1.82 13.68
N GLY A 98 5.76 1.60 12.84
CA GLY A 98 5.80 1.98 11.42
C GLY A 98 5.98 3.48 11.21
N ILE A 99 5.24 4.31 11.93
CA ILE A 99 5.39 5.79 11.89
C ILE A 99 6.80 6.19 12.31
N GLY A 100 7.34 5.58 13.36
CA GLY A 100 8.71 5.81 13.81
C GLY A 100 9.74 5.46 12.74
N ALA A 101 9.59 4.31 12.09
CA ALA A 101 10.47 3.87 11.01
C ALA A 101 10.43 4.82 9.80
N ILE A 102 9.22 5.22 9.35
CA ILE A 102 9.02 6.21 8.28
C ILE A 102 9.71 7.53 8.63
N SER A 103 9.51 8.01 9.86
CA SER A 103 10.10 9.28 10.33
C SER A 103 11.63 9.23 10.31
N ARG A 104 12.23 8.12 10.76
CA ARG A 104 13.68 7.91 10.69
C ARG A 104 14.20 7.87 9.26
N GLY A 105 13.55 7.10 8.39
CA GLY A 105 13.92 6.99 6.98
C GLY A 105 13.89 8.34 6.25
N ILE A 106 12.81 9.13 6.45
CA ILE A 106 12.69 10.48 5.89
C ILE A 106 13.77 11.39 6.45
N GLY A 107 13.99 11.38 7.78
CA GLY A 107 15.03 12.17 8.42
C GLY A 107 16.41 11.90 7.84
N GLN A 108 16.78 10.62 7.70
CA GLN A 108 18.05 10.21 7.10
C GLN A 108 18.17 10.66 5.65
N ALA A 109 17.10 10.51 4.86
CA ALA A 109 17.09 10.94 3.47
C ALA A 109 17.30 12.46 3.34
N CYS A 110 16.65 13.26 4.18
CA CYS A 110 16.85 14.70 4.24
C CYS A 110 18.29 15.08 4.60
N VAL A 111 18.89 14.41 5.61
CA VAL A 111 20.28 14.66 6.01
C VAL A 111 21.26 14.31 4.88
N CYS A 112 21.13 13.12 4.29
CA CYS A 112 21.93 12.70 3.13
C CYS A 112 21.83 13.70 1.96
N TRP A 113 20.62 14.19 1.70
CA TRP A 113 20.39 15.18 0.65
C TRP A 113 21.05 16.52 0.96
N LEU A 114 20.94 17.00 2.20
CA LEU A 114 21.52 18.29 2.61
C LEU A 114 23.05 18.28 2.60
N ILE A 115 23.67 17.19 3.04
CA ILE A 115 25.13 17.07 3.16
C ILE A 115 25.77 16.79 1.79
N GLY A 116 25.23 15.83 1.05
CA GLY A 116 25.90 15.25 -0.12
C GLY A 116 25.08 15.21 -1.40
N ARG A 117 23.83 15.73 -1.39
CA ARG A 117 22.88 15.58 -2.52
C ARG A 117 22.69 14.12 -2.95
N GLN A 118 22.74 13.21 -1.97
CA GLN A 118 22.61 11.78 -2.17
C GLN A 118 21.37 11.24 -1.45
N TRP A 119 20.91 10.08 -1.89
CA TRP A 119 19.87 9.31 -1.22
C TRP A 119 20.49 8.14 -0.46
N PRO A 120 19.94 7.73 0.69
CA PRO A 120 20.40 6.54 1.38
C PRO A 120 20.12 5.30 0.52
N ASP A 121 21.07 4.36 0.52
CA ASP A 121 20.88 3.05 -0.09
C ASP A 121 20.12 2.09 0.84
N ASN A 122 19.79 0.90 0.33
CA ASN A 122 19.02 -0.09 1.08
C ASN A 122 19.76 -0.56 2.34
N GLU A 123 21.08 -0.72 2.28
CA GLU A 123 21.89 -1.13 3.43
C GLU A 123 21.90 -0.08 4.53
N SER A 124 22.10 1.20 4.18
CA SER A 124 22.04 2.31 5.13
C SER A 124 20.66 2.40 5.80
N LEU A 125 19.59 2.12 5.06
CA LEU A 125 18.24 2.07 5.62
C LEU A 125 18.04 0.88 6.55
N ARG A 126 18.60 -0.29 6.23
CA ARG A 126 18.56 -1.47 7.11
C ARG A 126 19.30 -1.22 8.41
N ASP A 127 20.50 -0.65 8.36
CA ASP A 127 21.27 -0.28 9.55
C ASP A 127 20.51 0.71 10.43
N LEU A 128 19.95 1.76 9.82
CA LEU A 128 19.16 2.77 10.53
C LEU A 128 17.95 2.19 11.27
N LEU A 129 17.34 1.17 10.67
CA LEU A 129 16.16 0.48 11.20
C LEU A 129 16.51 -0.72 12.09
N GLY A 130 17.78 -1.10 12.19
CA GLY A 130 18.23 -2.27 12.95
C GLY A 130 17.79 -3.60 12.33
N LEU A 131 17.72 -3.68 11.00
CA LEU A 131 17.30 -4.87 10.25
C LEU A 131 18.46 -5.81 9.87
N ASN A 132 19.71 -5.35 10.00
CA ASN A 132 20.93 -6.11 9.68
C ASN A 132 21.38 -7.08 10.82
N GLY A 133 20.42 -7.62 11.57
CA GLY A 133 20.64 -8.53 12.71
C GLY A 133 20.51 -10.00 12.36
#